data_AF-A0A356K527-F1
#
_entry.id   AF-A0A356K527-F1
#
_cell.length_a   1.000
_cell.length_b   1.000
_cell.length_c   1.000
_cell.angle_alpha   90.00
_cell.angle_beta   90.00
_cell.angle_gamma   90.00
#
_symmetry.space_group_name_H-M   'P 1'
#
loop_
_entity.id
_entity.type
_entity.pdbx_description
1 polymer ?
#
loop_
_entity_poly.entity_id
_entity_poly.type
_entity_poly.pdbx_seq_one_letter_code
_entity_poly.pdbx_strand_id
1 'polypeptide(L)'
;ILIIEKIFLNKFMEKLPSFVRRIYVLFIVMILFIIFNSDNMQVAFTNIKGLFGMNKEAFINDYTLHYLKSYSLVLIISLFGATPLIKTLIDKLRKNKYVNNIINILEPILIVMILFIVTSYLIDNSYNPFLYFRF
;
A
#
# COMPACT_ATOMS: atom_id res chain seq x y z
N ILE A 1 -18.17 -9.72 5.23
CA ILE A 1 -17.70 -8.74 4.23
C ILE A 1 -17.33 -9.41 2.89
N LEU A 2 -16.35 -10.33 2.85
CA LEU A 2 -15.95 -11.01 1.60
C LEU A 2 -17.11 -11.74 0.86
N ILE A 3 -18.08 -12.29 1.59
CA ILE A 3 -19.26 -12.96 1.00
C ILE A 3 -20.25 -11.95 0.39
N ILE A 4 -20.51 -10.84 1.09
CA ILE A 4 -21.39 -9.75 0.61
C ILE A 4 -20.76 -9.06 -0.61
N GLU A 5 -19.43 -8.87 -0.58
CA GLU A 5 -18.67 -8.31 -1.68
C GLU A 5 -18.76 -9.17 -2.94
N LYS A 6 -18.61 -10.48 -2.80
CA LYS A 6 -18.61 -11.42 -3.92
C LYS A 6 -19.98 -11.61 -4.57
N ILE A 7 -21.07 -11.46 -3.80
CA ILE A 7 -22.44 -11.72 -4.28
C ILE A 7 -23.13 -10.44 -4.80
N PHE A 8 -22.97 -9.30 -4.13
CA PHE A 8 -23.74 -8.08 -4.43
C PHE A 8 -22.88 -6.99 -5.10
N LEU A 9 -21.66 -6.77 -4.62
CA LEU A 9 -20.77 -5.73 -5.12
C LEU A 9 -20.20 -6.05 -6.50
N ASN A 10 -19.90 -7.32 -6.80
CA ASN A 10 -19.38 -7.70 -8.13
C ASN A 10 -20.32 -7.27 -9.28
N LYS A 11 -21.64 -7.48 -9.13
CA LYS A 11 -22.63 -7.10 -10.16
C LYS A 11 -22.71 -5.59 -10.38
N PHE A 12 -22.47 -4.78 -9.36
CA PHE A 12 -22.42 -3.32 -9.47
C PHE A 12 -21.05 -2.82 -9.98
N MET A 13 -19.96 -3.48 -9.56
CA MET A 13 -18.59 -3.14 -9.96
C MET A 13 -18.28 -3.49 -11.41
N GLU A 14 -18.91 -4.51 -11.97
CA GLU A 14 -18.78 -4.86 -13.41
C GLU A 14 -19.32 -3.76 -14.33
N LYS A 15 -20.25 -2.93 -13.85
CA LYS A 15 -20.83 -1.82 -14.63
C LYS A 15 -20.03 -0.52 -14.53
N LEU A 16 -19.05 -0.45 -13.63
CA LEU A 16 -18.27 0.75 -13.40
C LEU A 16 -16.98 0.76 -14.24
N PRO A 17 -16.50 1.94 -14.67
CA PRO A 17 -15.20 2.07 -15.30
C PRO A 17 -14.10 1.53 -14.37
N SER A 18 -13.09 0.88 -14.95
CA SER A 18 -12.01 0.22 -14.22
C SER A 18 -11.28 1.15 -13.23
N PHE A 19 -11.18 2.44 -13.53
CA PHE A 19 -10.60 3.46 -12.66
C PHE A 19 -11.43 3.70 -11.38
N VAL A 20 -12.76 3.81 -11.51
CA VAL A 20 -13.66 4.03 -10.36
C VAL A 20 -13.59 2.86 -9.39
N ARG A 21 -13.55 1.63 -9.92
CA ARG A 21 -13.37 0.42 -9.10
C ARG A 21 -12.07 0.46 -8.30
N ARG A 22 -10.96 0.91 -8.89
CA ARG A 22 -9.67 1.02 -8.19
C ARG A 22 -9.71 2.04 -7.08
N ILE A 23 -10.27 3.23 -7.33
CA ILE A 23 -10.44 4.27 -6.29
C ILE A 23 -11.28 3.74 -5.14
N TYR A 24 -12.40 3.09 -5.44
CA TYR A 24 -13.29 2.53 -4.42
C TYR A 24 -12.56 1.50 -3.54
N VAL A 25 -11.84 0.55 -4.14
CA VAL A 25 -11.10 -0.48 -3.38
C VAL A 25 -10.02 0.17 -2.52
N LEU A 26 -9.24 1.09 -3.08
CA LEU A 26 -8.20 1.81 -2.31
C LEU A 26 -8.80 2.60 -1.15
N PHE A 27 -9.94 3.26 -1.37
CA PHE A 27 -10.65 4.01 -0.34
C PHE A 27 -11.13 3.10 0.79
N ILE A 28 -11.79 1.98 0.48
CA ILE A 28 -12.25 1.03 1.50
C ILE A 28 -11.07 0.42 2.26
N VAL A 29 -10.01 0.00 1.57
CA VAL A 29 -8.82 -0.55 2.20
C VAL A 29 -8.19 0.46 3.16
N MET A 30 -8.12 1.74 2.77
CA MET A 30 -7.63 2.81 3.65
C MET A 30 -8.50 2.98 4.90
N ILE A 31 -9.82 3.02 4.77
CA ILE A 31 -10.74 3.11 5.92
C ILE A 31 -10.60 1.91 6.85
N LEU A 32 -10.50 0.71 6.30
CA LEU A 32 -10.28 -0.52 7.08
C LEU A 32 -8.95 -0.45 7.83
N PHE A 33 -7.86 -0.02 7.18
CA PHE A 33 -6.58 0.14 7.84
C PHE A 33 -6.63 1.15 9.00
N ILE A 34 -7.36 2.25 8.86
CA ILE A 34 -7.53 3.20 9.96
C ILE A 34 -8.25 2.54 11.14
N ILE A 35 -9.34 1.80 10.89
CA ILE A 35 -10.11 1.12 11.94
C ILE A 35 -9.24 0.08 12.65
N PHE A 36 -8.49 -0.73 11.90
CA PHE A 36 -7.65 -1.78 12.46
C PHE A 36 -6.45 -1.23 13.22
N ASN A 37 -5.82 -0.16 12.73
CA ASN A 37 -4.62 0.42 13.36
C ASN A 37 -4.93 1.32 14.57
N SER A 38 -6.19 1.73 14.76
CA SER A 38 -6.56 2.64 15.86
C SER A 38 -6.71 1.88 17.18
N ASP A 39 -6.28 2.50 18.28
CA ASP A 39 -6.36 1.89 19.62
C ASP A 39 -7.81 1.76 20.14
N ASN A 40 -8.72 2.61 19.66
CA ASN A 40 -10.14 2.50 19.96
C ASN A 40 -11.00 3.10 18.84
N MET A 41 -12.31 2.83 18.91
CA MET A 41 -13.27 3.27 17.90
C MET A 41 -13.40 4.80 17.82
N GLN A 42 -13.23 5.52 18.93
CA GLN A 42 -13.33 6.99 18.95
C GLN A 42 -12.14 7.63 18.21
N VAL A 43 -10.94 7.10 18.39
CA VAL A 43 -9.74 7.52 17.65
C VAL A 43 -9.89 7.19 16.17
N ALA A 44 -10.39 6.01 15.82
CA ALA A 44 -10.66 5.63 14.42
C ALA A 44 -11.60 6.63 13.74
N PHE A 45 -12.73 6.97 14.38
CA PHE A 45 -13.67 7.95 13.83
C PHE A 45 -13.08 9.35 13.72
N THR A 46 -12.24 9.75 14.68
CA THR A 46 -11.53 11.04 14.64
C THR A 46 -10.58 11.09 13.45
N ASN A 47 -9.84 10.01 13.19
CA ASN A 47 -8.93 9.93 12.04
C ASN A 47 -9.68 9.93 10.71
N ILE A 48 -10.81 9.21 10.61
CA ILE A 48 -11.66 9.22 9.41
C ILE A 48 -12.23 10.62 9.15
N LYS A 49 -12.72 11.31 10.18
CA LYS A 49 -13.17 12.72 10.08
C LYS A 49 -12.04 13.64 9.63
N GLY A 50 -10.82 13.38 10.10
CA GLY A 50 -9.60 14.09 9.70
C GLY A 50 -9.32 14.00 8.21
N LEU A 51 -9.59 12.87 7.56
CA LEU A 51 -9.42 12.71 6.10
C LEU A 51 -10.27 13.71 5.30
N PHE A 52 -11.40 14.14 5.84
CA PHE A 52 -12.31 15.11 5.23
C PHE A 52 -12.13 16.54 5.77
N GLY A 53 -11.06 16.79 6.55
CA GLY A 53 -10.78 18.12 7.13
C GLY A 53 -11.70 18.51 8.28
N MET A 54 -12.50 17.58 8.83
CA MET A 54 -13.49 17.88 9.87
C MET A 54 -12.88 18.05 11.27
N ASN A 55 -11.57 17.86 11.42
CA ASN A 55 -10.85 18.00 12.69
C ASN A 55 -10.36 19.43 12.97
N LYS A 56 -10.72 20.41 12.12
CA LYS A 56 -10.28 21.82 12.21
C LYS A 56 -8.76 22.02 12.10
N GLU A 57 -8.04 20.99 11.71
CA GLU A 57 -6.62 21.03 11.40
C GLU A 57 -6.39 21.50 9.96
N ALA A 58 -5.28 22.20 9.72
CA ALA A 58 -4.88 22.54 8.36
C ALA A 58 -4.51 21.28 7.57
N PHE A 59 -4.92 21.22 6.29
CA PHE A 59 -4.60 20.10 5.40
C PHE A 59 -3.09 19.89 5.23
N ILE A 60 -2.32 20.98 5.32
CA ILE A 60 -0.86 20.98 5.27
C ILE A 60 -0.37 21.64 6.55
N ASN A 61 0.34 20.89 7.38
CA ASN A 61 1.02 21.38 8.58
C ASN A 61 2.47 20.87 8.61
N ASP A 62 3.23 21.26 9.63
CA ASP A 62 4.64 20.88 9.76
C ASP A 62 4.84 19.36 9.82
N TYR A 63 3.90 18.64 10.44
CA TYR A 63 3.91 17.18 10.47
C TYR A 63 3.73 16.59 9.07
N THR A 64 2.73 17.07 8.30
CA THR A 64 2.49 16.63 6.92
C THR A 64 3.75 16.79 6.08
N LEU A 65 4.39 17.96 6.16
CA LEU A 65 5.59 18.26 5.39
C LEU A 65 6.80 17.41 5.83
N HIS A 66 6.94 17.22 7.14
CA HIS A 66 7.98 16.36 7.72
C HIS A 66 7.83 14.91 7.22
N TYR A 67 6.64 14.32 7.33
CA TYR A 67 6.40 12.95 6.86
C TYR A 67 6.58 12.82 5.34
N LEU A 68 6.08 13.78 4.57
CA LEU A 68 6.25 13.78 3.11
C LEU A 68 7.73 13.80 2.72
N LYS A 69 8.55 14.62 3.40
CA LYS A 69 9.99 14.72 3.15
C LYS A 69 10.73 13.46 3.59
N SER A 70 10.48 12.98 4.81
CA SER A 70 11.17 11.83 5.39
C SER A 70 10.86 10.53 4.65
N TYR A 71 9.63 10.36 4.16
CA TYR A 71 9.22 9.17 3.40
C TYR A 71 9.21 9.39 1.88
N SER A 72 9.67 10.55 1.38
CA SER A 72 9.65 10.88 -0.06
C SER A 72 10.28 9.81 -0.93
N LEU A 73 11.46 9.33 -0.54
CA LEU A 73 12.18 8.27 -1.26
C LEU A 73 11.38 6.97 -1.30
N VAL A 74 10.81 6.56 -0.16
CA VAL A 74 9.98 5.36 -0.06
C VAL A 74 8.73 5.49 -0.93
N LEU A 75 8.04 6.64 -0.88
CA LEU A 75 6.85 6.91 -1.70
C LEU A 75 7.15 6.83 -3.19
N ILE A 76 8.28 7.37 -3.64
CA ILE A 76 8.71 7.31 -5.05
C ILE A 76 8.96 5.85 -5.46
N ILE A 77 9.73 5.09 -4.67
CA ILE A 77 10.00 3.68 -4.95
C ILE A 77 8.71 2.87 -4.98
N SER A 78 7.81 3.08 -4.01
CA SER A 78 6.51 2.41 -3.93
C SER A 78 5.61 2.76 -5.12
N LEU A 79 5.66 3.97 -5.66
CA LEU A 79 4.87 4.36 -6.83
C LEU A 79 5.25 3.51 -8.05
N PHE A 80 6.55 3.30 -8.28
CA PHE A 80 7.02 2.43 -9.36
C PHE A 80 6.78 0.94 -9.06
N GLY A 81 6.94 0.51 -7.81
CA GLY A 81 6.74 -0.88 -7.39
C GLY A 81 5.28 -1.33 -7.38
N ALA A 82 4.33 -0.44 -7.07
CA ALA A 82 2.90 -0.73 -7.04
C ALA A 82 2.27 -0.77 -8.43
N THR A 83 2.97 -0.29 -9.46
CA THR A 83 2.49 -0.26 -10.83
C THR A 83 3.15 -1.37 -11.67
N PRO A 84 2.47 -1.90 -12.71
CA PRO A 84 3.06 -2.91 -13.58
C PRO A 84 4.18 -2.35 -14.48
N LEU A 85 4.59 -1.09 -14.31
CA LEU A 85 5.61 -0.42 -15.13
C LEU A 85 6.93 -1.19 -15.12
N ILE A 86 7.45 -1.51 -13.94
CA ILE A 86 8.72 -2.25 -13.78
C ILE A 86 8.62 -3.62 -14.47
N LYS A 87 7.51 -4.34 -14.25
CA LYS A 87 7.27 -5.63 -14.90
C LYS A 87 7.31 -5.52 -16.43
N THR A 88 6.57 -4.56 -17.01
CA THR A 88 6.54 -4.38 -18.46
C THR A 88 7.89 -3.98 -19.05
N LEU A 89 8.73 -3.27 -18.29
CA LEU A 89 10.09 -2.93 -18.68
C LEU A 89 10.99 -4.17 -18.67
N ILE A 90 10.96 -4.94 -17.59
CA ILE A 90 11.73 -6.19 -17.45
C ILE A 90 11.36 -7.17 -18.56
N ASP A 91 10.07 -7.37 -18.83
CA ASP A 91 9.59 -8.27 -19.88
C ASP A 91 10.09 -7.87 -21.28
N LYS A 92 10.22 -6.57 -21.56
CA LYS A 92 10.82 -6.07 -22.81
C LYS A 92 12.32 -6.35 -22.86
N LEU A 93 13.04 -6.17 -21.76
CA LEU A 93 14.49 -6.40 -21.67
C LEU A 93 14.86 -7.89 -21.76
N ARG A 94 14.01 -8.78 -21.22
CA ARG A 94 14.17 -10.24 -21.31
C ARG A 94 14.16 -10.79 -22.74
N LYS A 95 13.73 -10.01 -23.74
CA LYS A 95 13.80 -10.43 -25.16
C LYS A 95 15.24 -10.65 -25.64
N ASN A 96 16.22 -9.96 -25.04
CA ASN A 96 17.62 -10.20 -25.33
C ASN A 96 18.15 -11.34 -24.46
N LYS A 97 18.67 -12.40 -25.09
CA LYS A 97 19.17 -13.62 -24.42
C LYS A 97 20.24 -13.32 -23.36
N TYR A 98 21.15 -12.38 -23.62
CA TYR A 98 22.19 -12.00 -22.65
C TYR A 98 21.59 -11.33 -21.42
N VAL A 99 20.69 -10.37 -21.64
CA VAL A 99 20.01 -9.63 -20.57
C VAL A 99 19.09 -10.56 -19.76
N ASN A 100 18.43 -11.51 -20.42
CA ASN A 100 17.58 -12.49 -19.75
C ASN A 100 18.36 -13.38 -18.76
N ASN A 101 19.55 -13.84 -19.13
CA ASN A 101 20.40 -14.60 -18.21
C ASN A 101 20.81 -13.77 -16.99
N ILE A 102 21.16 -12.49 -17.19
CA ILE A 102 21.50 -11.59 -16.09
C ILE A 102 20.29 -11.39 -15.17
N ILE A 103 19.11 -11.14 -15.72
CA ILE A 103 17.88 -10.96 -14.94
C ILE A 103 17.55 -12.21 -14.13
N ASN A 104 17.67 -13.41 -14.70
CA ASN A 104 17.38 -14.67 -14.00
C ASN A 104 18.31 -14.91 -12.79
N ILE A 105 19.53 -14.37 -12.81
CA ILE A 105 20.46 -14.44 -11.67
C ILE A 105 20.17 -13.32 -10.66
N LEU A 106 19.91 -12.10 -11.13
CA LEU A 106 19.68 -10.94 -10.26
C LEU A 106 18.33 -10.99 -9.52
N GLU A 107 17.30 -11.54 -10.14
CA GLU A 107 15.94 -11.62 -9.57
C GLU A 107 15.89 -12.34 -8.22
N PRO A 108 16.40 -13.58 -8.04
CA PRO A 108 16.41 -14.23 -6.73
C PRO A 108 17.27 -13.49 -5.70
N ILE A 109 18.40 -12.91 -6.12
CA ILE A 109 19.27 -12.12 -5.24
C ILE A 109 18.50 -10.90 -4.70
N LEU A 110 17.81 -10.18 -5.59
CA LEU A 110 16.99 -9.02 -5.22
C LEU A 110 15.85 -9.41 -4.27
N ILE A 111 15.18 -10.54 -4.50
CA ILE A 111 14.13 -11.05 -3.61
C ILE A 111 14.69 -11.33 -2.21
N VAL A 112 15.85 -11.97 -2.11
CA VAL A 112 16.50 -12.24 -0.81
C VAL A 112 16.91 -10.95 -0.11
N MET A 113 17.45 -9.98 -0.85
CA MET A 113 17.82 -8.66 -0.30
C MET A 113 16.59 -7.90 0.21
N ILE A 114 15.49 -7.88 -0.55
CA ILE A 114 14.24 -7.25 -0.13
C ILE A 114 13.69 -7.95 1.11
N LEU A 115 13.70 -9.28 1.14
CA LEU A 115 13.28 -10.05 2.31
C LEU A 115 14.08 -9.65 3.55
N PHE A 116 15.41 -9.59 3.43
CA PHE A 116 16.29 -9.18 4.52
C PHE A 116 15.97 -7.77 5.02
N ILE A 117 15.83 -6.80 4.12
CA ILE A 117 15.48 -5.41 4.46
C ILE A 117 14.13 -5.37 5.19
N VAL A 118 13.09 -6.02 4.65
CA VAL A 118 11.76 -6.05 5.26
C VAL A 118 11.81 -6.71 6.64
N THR A 119 12.53 -7.82 6.80
CA THR A 119 12.68 -8.45 8.12
C THR A 119 13.43 -7.57 9.11
N SER A 120 14.46 -6.84 8.67
CA SER A 120 15.17 -5.88 9.53
C SER A 120 14.24 -4.77 9.99
N TYR A 121 13.42 -4.22 9.10
CA TYR A 121 12.42 -3.22 9.45
C TYR A 121 11.37 -3.76 10.41
N LEU A 122 10.94 -5.02 10.24
CA LEU A 122 9.97 -5.65 11.14
C LEU A 122 10.55 -5.91 12.55
N ILE A 123 11.85 -6.18 12.67
CA ILE A 123 12.51 -6.40 13.97
C ILE A 123 12.75 -5.06 14.69
N ASP A 124 13.18 -4.03 13.96
CA ASP A 124 13.46 -2.70 14.52
C ASP A 124 12.19 -1.97 14.97
N ASN A 125 11.09 -2.17 14.23
CA ASN A 125 9.80 -1.68 14.65
C ASN A 125 9.23 -2.58 15.74
N SER A 126 9.03 -2.05 16.95
CA SER A 126 8.20 -2.68 18.00
C SER A 126 6.71 -2.81 17.62
N TYR A 127 6.37 -2.62 16.34
CA TYR A 127 5.03 -2.79 15.81
C TYR A 127 4.73 -4.29 15.71
N ASN A 128 3.77 -4.74 16.51
CA ASN A 128 3.18 -6.06 16.38
C ASN A 128 2.69 -6.26 14.93
N PRO A 129 3.33 -7.13 14.12
CA PRO A 129 2.96 -7.31 12.72
C PRO A 129 1.60 -8.01 12.56
N PHE A 130 1.04 -8.48 13.68
CA PHE A 130 -0.31 -9.01 13.76
C PHE A 130 -1.21 -7.97 14.43
N LEU A 131 -2.01 -7.31 13.60
CA LEU A 131 -3.27 -6.67 14.00
C LEU A 131 -4.20 -7.60 14.81
N TYR A 132 -3.96 -8.93 14.75
CA TYR A 132 -4.77 -9.97 15.38
C TYR A 132 -4.34 -10.39 16.79
N PHE A 133 -3.17 -9.97 17.30
CA PHE A 133 -2.73 -10.33 18.66
C PHE A 133 -3.14 -9.31 19.74
N ARG A 134 -4.00 -8.33 19.40
CA ARG A 134 -4.60 -7.39 20.36
C ARG A 134 -6.01 -7.80 20.84
N PHE A 135 -6.40 -9.06 20.62
CA PHE A 135 -7.63 -9.67 21.15
C PHE A 135 -7.28 -10.78 22.15
#